data_AF-A0A285LX31-F1
#
_entry.id   AF-A0A285LX31-F1
#
_cell.length_a   1.000
_cell.length_b   1.000
_cell.length_c   1.000
_cell.angle_alpha   90.00
_cell.angle_beta   90.00
_cell.angle_gamma   90.00
#
_symmetry.space_group_name_H-M   'P 1'
#
loop_
_entity.id
_entity.type
_entity.pdbx_description
1 polymer ?
#
loop_
_entity_poly.entity_id
_entity_poly.type
_entity_poly.pdbx_seq_one_letter_code
_entity_poly.pdbx_strand_id
1 'polypeptide(L)'
;MSLRELASRIEVSPATVSAIENGKTRVDIGRLHAIAAALDVDARELLDRLGDPDLERSVEPQVVVSRPSAARADQSWRVFGPVKLDPVLRAAIDDFVDKGYHGSTMRSIATRARMSVPGVYHHYRSKQHLLVACLDMTMDELFVRVPAARDEGADPVERVALMVEALALFHMHRRKLALIGASEMRSFEPANRRRISALRNDLQHLLDAEIAEGVDRGLFATDSRHAGRAISTMCTSLSQWYRDNGHSSPERIATDYARFALGLLGSRVQNI
;
A
#
# COMPACT_ATOMS: atom_id res chain seq x y z
N MET A 1 -28.75 2.90 -10.21
CA MET A 1 -29.49 4.03 -9.58
C MET A 1 -28.59 4.67 -8.54
N SER A 2 -28.53 5.99 -8.46
CA SER A 2 -27.73 6.69 -7.44
C SER A 2 -28.38 6.64 -6.06
N LEU A 3 -27.58 6.79 -4.98
CA LEU A 3 -28.09 6.84 -3.60
C LEU A 3 -29.11 7.97 -3.38
N ARG A 4 -28.97 9.10 -4.09
CA ARG A 4 -29.90 10.23 -3.99
C ARG A 4 -31.23 9.92 -4.67
N GLU A 5 -31.22 9.24 -5.80
CA GLU A 5 -32.45 8.81 -6.50
C GLU A 5 -33.18 7.74 -5.69
N LEU A 6 -32.46 6.77 -5.12
CA LEU A 6 -33.04 5.77 -4.23
C LEU A 6 -33.67 6.41 -2.99
N ALA A 7 -32.95 7.33 -2.34
CA ALA A 7 -33.45 8.07 -1.18
C ALA A 7 -34.74 8.85 -1.49
N SER A 8 -34.79 9.49 -2.66
CA SER A 8 -35.97 10.20 -3.14
C SER A 8 -37.16 9.27 -3.39
N ARG A 9 -36.92 8.06 -3.92
CA ARG A 9 -37.98 7.10 -4.24
C ARG A 9 -38.58 6.40 -3.02
N ILE A 10 -37.81 6.28 -1.94
CA ILE A 10 -38.27 5.66 -0.68
C ILE A 10 -38.55 6.70 0.41
N GLU A 11 -38.60 7.98 0.04
CA GLU A 11 -38.96 9.11 0.92
C GLU A 11 -38.10 9.24 2.19
N VAL A 12 -36.79 9.00 2.07
CA VAL A 12 -35.84 9.19 3.18
C VAL A 12 -34.69 10.10 2.79
N SER A 13 -33.91 10.54 3.79
CA SER A 13 -32.71 11.33 3.50
C SER A 13 -31.63 10.47 2.83
N PRO A 14 -30.79 11.05 1.93
CA PRO A 14 -29.63 10.35 1.39
C PRO A 14 -28.66 9.83 2.48
N ALA A 15 -28.61 10.51 3.64
CA ALA A 15 -27.84 10.06 4.79
C ALA A 15 -28.41 8.78 5.42
N THR A 16 -29.73 8.61 5.41
CA THR A 16 -30.42 7.40 5.89
C THR A 16 -30.11 6.21 4.99
N VAL A 17 -30.16 6.38 3.67
CA VAL A 17 -29.80 5.31 2.71
C VAL A 17 -28.33 4.95 2.84
N SER A 18 -27.45 5.93 2.99
CA SER A 18 -26.02 5.68 3.22
C SER A 18 -25.76 4.97 4.57
N ALA A 19 -26.52 5.29 5.63
CA ALA A 19 -26.41 4.59 6.90
C ALA A 19 -26.89 3.13 6.83
N ILE A 20 -27.92 2.86 6.02
CA ILE A 20 -28.40 1.50 5.72
C ILE A 20 -27.32 0.72 4.95
N GLU A 21 -26.77 1.28 3.88
CA GLU A 21 -25.72 0.68 3.04
C GLU A 21 -24.46 0.31 3.86
N ASN A 22 -24.10 1.17 4.81
CA ASN A 22 -22.92 0.96 5.66
C ASN A 22 -23.21 0.14 6.93
N GLY A 23 -24.37 -0.51 7.03
CA GLY A 23 -24.74 -1.38 8.17
C GLY A 23 -24.93 -0.64 9.50
N LYS A 24 -25.05 0.69 9.48
CA LYS A 24 -25.22 1.54 10.67
C LYS A 24 -26.68 1.70 11.09
N THR A 25 -27.63 1.26 10.25
CA THR A 25 -29.07 1.34 10.53
C THR A 25 -29.76 0.07 10.03
N ARG A 26 -30.60 -0.54 10.87
CA ARG A 26 -31.37 -1.73 10.48
C ARG A 26 -32.51 -1.37 9.54
N VAL A 27 -32.83 -2.28 8.63
CA VAL A 27 -33.98 -2.16 7.72
C VAL A 27 -35.13 -2.99 8.28
N ASP A 28 -36.30 -2.39 8.40
CA ASP A 28 -37.54 -3.10 8.75
C ASP A 28 -38.22 -3.67 7.49
N ILE A 29 -39.20 -4.57 7.67
CA ILE A 29 -39.85 -5.28 6.56
C ILE A 29 -40.55 -4.30 5.60
N GLY A 30 -41.19 -3.25 6.12
CA GLY A 30 -41.84 -2.24 5.29
C GLY A 30 -40.84 -1.48 4.40
N ARG A 31 -39.68 -1.16 4.96
CA ARG A 31 -38.60 -0.47 4.25
C ARG A 31 -37.88 -1.37 3.25
N LEU A 32 -37.78 -2.67 3.53
CA LEU A 32 -37.28 -3.65 2.55
C LEU A 32 -38.17 -3.69 1.30
N HIS A 33 -39.49 -3.72 1.46
CA HIS A 33 -40.43 -3.68 0.33
C HIS A 33 -40.35 -2.38 -0.46
N ALA A 34 -40.18 -1.23 0.21
CA ALA A 34 -40.01 0.06 -0.47
C ALA A 34 -38.71 0.10 -1.31
N ILE A 35 -37.61 -0.45 -0.79
CA ILE A 35 -36.34 -0.56 -1.52
C ILE A 35 -36.48 -1.49 -2.73
N ALA A 36 -37.12 -2.65 -2.56
CA ALA A 36 -37.36 -3.61 -3.63
C ALA A 36 -38.19 -2.99 -4.77
N ALA A 37 -39.28 -2.30 -4.42
CA ALA A 37 -40.12 -1.58 -5.38
C ALA A 37 -39.35 -0.47 -6.12
N ALA A 38 -38.50 0.29 -5.41
CA ALA A 38 -37.70 1.35 -6.03
C ALA A 38 -36.64 0.82 -7.01
N LEU A 39 -36.23 -0.43 -6.85
CA LEU A 39 -35.25 -1.15 -7.66
C LEU A 39 -35.89 -2.02 -8.76
N ASP A 40 -37.23 -2.11 -8.79
CA ASP A 40 -38.00 -2.97 -9.71
C ASP A 40 -37.63 -4.46 -9.57
N VAL A 41 -37.44 -4.92 -8.34
CA VAL A 41 -37.12 -6.32 -7.99
C VAL A 41 -38.04 -6.85 -6.91
N ASP A 42 -38.21 -8.17 -6.83
CA ASP A 42 -39.00 -8.79 -5.76
C ASP A 42 -38.21 -8.78 -4.44
N ALA A 43 -38.88 -8.45 -3.32
CA ALA A 43 -38.24 -8.43 -2.01
C ALA A 43 -37.71 -9.82 -1.59
N ARG A 44 -38.33 -10.91 -2.05
CA ARG A 44 -37.85 -12.28 -1.84
C ARG A 44 -36.56 -12.56 -2.62
N GLU A 45 -36.43 -12.03 -3.82
CA GLU A 45 -35.19 -12.15 -4.61
C GLU A 45 -34.01 -11.46 -3.90
N LEU A 46 -34.25 -10.34 -3.22
CA LEU A 46 -33.24 -9.68 -2.39
C LEU A 46 -32.87 -10.49 -1.14
N LEU A 47 -33.84 -11.18 -0.54
CA LEU A 47 -33.63 -12.00 0.66
C LEU A 47 -32.96 -13.34 0.34
N ASP A 48 -33.31 -13.99 -0.76
CA ASP A 48 -32.70 -15.26 -1.21
C ASP A 48 -31.22 -15.08 -1.56
N ARG A 49 -30.85 -13.85 -1.91
CA ARG A 49 -29.48 -13.39 -2.13
C ARG A 49 -28.71 -13.08 -0.83
N LEU A 50 -29.39 -12.93 0.31
CA LEU A 50 -28.74 -12.80 1.62
C LEU A 50 -28.28 -14.18 2.12
N GLY A 51 -27.11 -14.60 1.64
CA GLY A 51 -26.52 -15.91 1.95
C GLY A 51 -25.73 -16.49 0.79
N ASP A 52 -25.82 -15.87 -0.39
CA ASP A 52 -24.98 -16.20 -1.54
C ASP A 52 -23.55 -15.64 -1.31
N PRO A 53 -22.52 -16.51 -1.16
CA PRO A 53 -21.15 -16.08 -0.94
C PRO A 53 -20.56 -15.26 -2.11
N ASP A 54 -21.16 -15.32 -3.30
CA ASP A 54 -20.73 -14.50 -4.43
C ASP A 54 -21.30 -13.07 -4.39
N LEU A 55 -22.31 -12.78 -3.56
CA LEU A 55 -22.82 -11.42 -3.37
C LEU A 55 -21.93 -10.55 -2.48
N GLU A 56 -21.27 -11.13 -1.47
CA GLU A 56 -20.22 -10.41 -0.71
C GLU A 56 -19.04 -10.05 -1.62
N ARG A 57 -18.69 -10.92 -2.57
CA ARG A 57 -17.67 -10.66 -3.61
C ARG A 57 -18.10 -9.63 -4.66
N SER A 58 -19.39 -9.48 -4.88
CA SER A 58 -19.95 -8.53 -5.86
C SER A 58 -20.04 -7.09 -5.34
N VAL A 59 -20.04 -6.91 -4.01
CA VAL A 59 -20.12 -5.61 -3.31
C VAL A 59 -18.77 -5.18 -2.73
N GLU A 60 -17.80 -6.08 -2.58
CA GLU A 60 -16.41 -5.66 -2.52
C GLU A 60 -16.12 -4.82 -3.76
N PRO A 61 -15.58 -3.59 -3.63
CA PRO A 61 -15.10 -2.89 -4.80
C PRO A 61 -14.19 -3.88 -5.49
N GLN A 62 -14.50 -4.23 -6.75
CA GLN A 62 -13.52 -4.88 -7.60
C GLN A 62 -12.36 -3.89 -7.63
N VAL A 63 -11.41 -4.12 -6.74
CA VAL A 63 -10.09 -3.57 -6.80
C VAL A 63 -9.59 -4.20 -8.08
N VAL A 64 -9.79 -3.47 -9.17
CA VAL A 64 -8.93 -3.56 -10.33
C VAL A 64 -7.57 -3.34 -9.71
N VAL A 65 -6.88 -4.45 -9.42
CA VAL A 65 -5.43 -4.47 -9.32
C VAL A 65 -5.04 -3.99 -10.69
N SER A 66 -4.93 -2.67 -10.81
CA SER A 66 -4.44 -2.04 -11.99
C SER A 66 -3.02 -2.54 -12.02
N ARG A 67 -2.79 -3.58 -12.84
CA ARG A 67 -1.45 -3.91 -13.31
C ARG A 67 -0.81 -2.56 -13.60
N PRO A 68 0.41 -2.30 -13.09
CA PRO A 68 1.08 -1.03 -13.36
C PRO A 68 0.92 -0.73 -14.84
N SER A 69 0.31 0.42 -15.16
CA SER A 69 0.14 0.84 -16.55
C SER A 69 1.47 0.62 -17.26
N ALA A 70 1.45 -0.02 -18.43
CA ALA A 70 2.64 -0.29 -19.24
C ALA A 70 3.50 0.97 -19.46
N ALA A 71 2.92 2.16 -19.32
CA ALA A 71 3.61 3.44 -19.34
C ALA A 71 4.67 3.63 -18.21
N ARG A 72 4.66 2.83 -17.14
CA ARG A 72 5.72 2.83 -16.10
C ARG A 72 6.87 1.86 -16.40
N ALA A 73 6.72 0.96 -17.37
CA ALA A 73 7.73 -0.06 -17.69
C ALA A 73 8.94 0.49 -18.45
N ASP A 74 8.83 1.70 -19.02
CA ASP A 74 9.90 2.37 -19.80
C ASP A 74 10.81 3.27 -18.94
N GLN A 75 10.63 3.28 -17.61
CA GLN A 75 11.51 4.03 -16.70
C GLN A 75 12.38 3.06 -15.92
N SER A 76 13.71 3.25 -16.00
CA SER A 76 14.67 2.52 -15.18
C SER A 76 14.25 2.54 -13.72
N TRP A 77 14.23 1.36 -13.08
CA TRP A 77 13.83 1.20 -11.69
C TRP A 77 14.76 1.91 -10.70
N ARG A 78 15.91 2.43 -11.15
CA ARG A 78 16.83 3.29 -10.39
C ARG A 78 16.45 4.77 -10.41
N VAL A 79 15.57 5.21 -11.31
CA VAL A 79 15.25 6.63 -11.48
C VAL A 79 14.06 7.03 -10.60
N PHE A 80 14.25 8.05 -9.76
CA PHE A 80 13.24 8.59 -8.86
C PHE A 80 12.84 10.01 -9.24
N GLY A 81 11.81 10.11 -10.11
CA GLY A 81 11.18 11.40 -10.43
C GLY A 81 10.30 11.94 -9.28
N PRO A 82 9.84 13.21 -9.38
CA PRO A 82 8.94 13.80 -8.38
C PRO A 82 7.64 13.00 -8.26
N VAL A 83 7.17 12.77 -7.02
CA VAL A 83 5.87 12.13 -6.78
C VAL A 83 4.76 13.11 -7.13
N LYS A 84 3.91 12.73 -8.08
CA LYS A 84 2.67 13.46 -8.34
C LYS A 84 1.67 13.17 -7.22
N LEU A 85 1.58 14.11 -6.27
CA LEU A 85 0.64 14.09 -5.16
C LEU A 85 -0.33 15.26 -5.30
N ASP A 86 -1.62 15.01 -5.05
CA ASP A 86 -2.56 16.09 -4.82
C ASP A 86 -2.21 16.85 -3.52
N PRO A 87 -2.73 18.07 -3.35
CA PRO A 87 -2.39 18.91 -2.20
C PRO A 87 -2.74 18.29 -0.84
N VAL A 88 -3.84 17.52 -0.76
CA VAL A 88 -4.31 16.91 0.49
C VAL A 88 -3.39 15.78 0.89
N LEU A 89 -3.06 14.87 -0.03
CA LEU A 89 -2.20 13.74 0.29
C LEU A 89 -0.78 14.19 0.63
N ARG A 90 -0.24 15.20 -0.08
CA ARG A 90 1.04 15.82 0.28
C ARG A 90 1.01 16.38 1.69
N ALA A 91 -0.04 17.13 2.03
CA ALA A 91 -0.21 17.69 3.37
C ALA A 91 -0.39 16.64 4.46
N ALA A 92 -1.04 15.51 4.14
CA ALA A 92 -1.20 14.39 5.07
C ALA A 92 0.11 13.66 5.34
N ILE A 93 0.91 13.39 4.31
CA ILE A 93 2.25 12.81 4.45
C ILE A 93 3.12 13.68 5.36
N ASP A 94 3.12 14.99 5.13
CA ASP A 94 3.88 15.91 5.98
C ASP A 94 3.32 15.97 7.41
N ASP A 95 2.00 15.98 7.62
CA ASP A 95 1.42 15.94 8.98
C ASP A 95 1.79 14.66 9.73
N PHE A 96 1.69 13.50 9.06
CA PHE A 96 2.00 12.21 9.64
C PHE A 96 3.49 12.08 9.99
N VAL A 97 4.39 12.59 9.15
CA VAL A 97 5.82 12.60 9.45
C VAL A 97 6.15 13.51 10.63
N ASP A 98 5.52 14.69 10.70
CA ASP A 98 5.82 15.68 11.75
C ASP A 98 5.23 15.31 13.11
N LYS A 99 4.01 14.71 13.12
CA LYS A 99 3.20 14.54 14.35
C LYS A 99 2.83 13.08 14.65
N GLY A 100 3.18 12.15 13.78
CA GLY A 100 2.63 10.78 13.79
C GLY A 100 1.16 10.74 13.37
N TYR A 101 0.64 9.53 13.12
CA TYR A 101 -0.76 9.37 12.71
C TYR A 101 -1.73 9.84 13.79
N HIS A 102 -1.49 9.49 15.05
CA HIS A 102 -2.38 9.82 16.17
C HIS A 102 -2.39 11.32 16.50
N GLY A 103 -1.26 12.01 16.38
CA GLY A 103 -1.15 13.46 16.58
C GLY A 103 -1.74 14.29 15.43
N SER A 104 -1.99 13.67 14.27
CA SER A 104 -2.58 14.31 13.10
C SER A 104 -4.11 14.30 13.12
N THR A 105 -4.74 15.35 12.57
CA THR A 105 -6.19 15.48 12.46
C THR A 105 -6.60 15.90 11.05
N MET A 106 -7.84 15.64 10.65
CA MET A 106 -8.36 16.13 9.36
C MET A 106 -8.29 17.67 9.27
N ARG A 107 -8.40 18.38 10.40
CA ARG A 107 -8.27 19.83 10.46
C ARG A 107 -6.84 20.30 10.23
N SER A 108 -5.85 19.69 10.89
CA SER A 108 -4.44 20.05 10.67
C SER A 108 -3.99 19.78 9.24
N ILE A 109 -4.47 18.68 8.65
CA ILE A 109 -4.23 18.35 7.24
C ILE A 109 -4.87 19.39 6.32
N ALA A 110 -6.13 19.77 6.55
CA ALA A 110 -6.81 20.82 5.77
C ALA A 110 -6.07 22.17 5.86
N THR A 111 -5.65 22.58 7.05
CA THR A 111 -4.85 23.78 7.25
C THR A 111 -3.54 23.72 6.45
N ARG A 112 -2.79 22.60 6.53
CA ARG A 112 -1.53 22.46 5.77
C ARG A 112 -1.77 22.42 4.26
N ALA A 113 -2.87 21.81 3.80
CA ALA A 113 -3.27 21.78 2.39
C ALA A 113 -3.79 23.14 1.89
N ARG A 114 -4.00 24.13 2.78
CA ARG A 114 -4.69 25.40 2.49
C ARG A 114 -6.08 25.17 1.88
N MET A 115 -6.81 24.19 2.44
CA MET A 115 -8.17 23.83 2.03
C MET A 115 -9.12 23.91 3.22
N SER A 116 -10.42 24.01 2.94
CA SER A 116 -11.44 23.82 3.97
C SER A 116 -11.52 22.35 4.38
N VAL A 117 -11.94 22.08 5.62
CA VAL A 117 -12.15 20.70 6.10
C VAL A 117 -13.17 19.94 5.23
N PRO A 118 -14.33 20.51 4.84
CA PRO A 118 -15.21 19.88 3.87
C PRO A 118 -14.52 19.60 2.52
N GLY A 119 -13.69 20.53 2.05
CA GLY A 119 -12.85 20.37 0.85
C GLY A 119 -11.99 19.11 0.90
N VAL A 120 -11.29 18.88 2.02
CA VAL A 120 -10.50 17.67 2.24
C VAL A 120 -11.37 16.41 2.21
N TYR A 121 -12.54 16.43 2.86
CA TYR A 121 -13.45 15.28 2.89
C TYR A 121 -14.02 14.91 1.51
N HIS A 122 -14.09 15.85 0.57
CA HIS A 122 -14.44 15.54 -0.81
C HIS A 122 -13.41 14.65 -1.52
N HIS A 123 -12.13 14.77 -1.17
CA HIS A 123 -11.06 13.93 -1.73
C HIS A 123 -10.87 12.64 -0.91
N TYR A 124 -10.85 12.78 0.43
CA TYR A 124 -10.57 11.67 1.32
C TYR A 124 -11.58 11.62 2.47
N ARG A 125 -12.42 10.59 2.45
CA ARG A 125 -13.49 10.37 3.45
C ARG A 125 -13.03 10.30 4.91
N SER A 126 -11.77 9.99 5.19
CA SER A 126 -11.26 9.87 6.55
C SER A 126 -9.73 9.95 6.63
N LYS A 127 -9.21 10.11 7.86
CA LYS A 127 -7.77 10.02 8.15
C LYS A 127 -7.20 8.63 7.85
N GLN A 128 -7.99 7.58 8.07
CA GLN A 128 -7.65 6.21 7.67
C GLN A 128 -7.51 6.09 6.15
N HIS A 129 -8.41 6.72 5.37
CA HIS A 129 -8.32 6.70 3.92
C HIS A 129 -7.02 7.35 3.41
N LEU A 130 -6.58 8.45 4.04
CA LEU A 130 -5.29 9.08 3.74
C LEU A 130 -4.09 8.18 4.09
N LEU A 131 -4.12 7.53 5.26
CA LEU A 131 -3.06 6.59 5.66
C LEU A 131 -2.97 5.40 4.70
N VAL A 132 -4.11 4.83 4.31
CA VAL A 132 -4.20 3.77 3.30
C VAL A 132 -3.62 4.22 1.97
N ALA A 133 -4.01 5.40 1.47
CA ALA A 133 -3.48 5.94 0.22
C ALA A 133 -1.95 6.09 0.23
N CYS A 134 -1.34 6.51 1.36
CA CYS A 134 0.11 6.60 1.49
C CYS A 134 0.80 5.24 1.35
N LEU A 135 0.20 4.20 1.95
CA LEU A 135 0.75 2.85 1.91
C LEU A 135 0.51 2.15 0.59
N ASP A 136 -0.62 2.39 -0.06
CA ASP A 136 -0.88 1.88 -1.41
C ASP A 136 0.13 2.44 -2.41
N MET A 137 0.40 3.75 -2.36
CA MET A 137 1.47 4.34 -3.17
C MET A 137 2.84 3.72 -2.92
N THR A 138 3.12 3.38 -1.65
CA THR A 138 4.38 2.72 -1.26
C THR A 138 4.48 1.33 -1.88
N MET A 139 3.44 0.52 -1.72
CA MET A 139 3.44 -0.84 -2.25
C MET A 139 3.40 -0.85 -3.79
N ASP A 140 2.60 0.01 -4.42
CA ASP A 140 2.53 0.14 -5.88
C ASP A 140 3.89 0.44 -6.51
N GLU A 141 4.68 1.36 -5.91
CA GLU A 141 6.01 1.69 -6.43
C GLU A 141 7.02 0.57 -6.17
N LEU A 142 6.96 -0.09 -5.01
CA LEU A 142 7.82 -1.25 -4.70
C LEU A 142 7.53 -2.45 -5.61
N PHE A 143 6.26 -2.75 -5.90
CA PHE A 143 5.87 -3.83 -6.83
C PHE A 143 6.17 -3.53 -8.30
N VAL A 144 6.52 -2.29 -8.64
CA VAL A 144 7.10 -1.97 -9.96
C VAL A 144 8.61 -2.15 -9.92
N ARG A 145 9.28 -1.56 -8.93
CA ARG A 145 10.75 -1.46 -8.92
C ARG A 145 11.45 -2.77 -8.59
N VAL A 146 10.95 -3.51 -7.60
CA VAL A 146 11.63 -4.72 -7.13
C VAL A 146 11.61 -5.84 -8.18
N PRO A 147 10.47 -6.16 -8.83
CA PRO A 147 10.47 -7.12 -9.93
C PRO A 147 11.31 -6.67 -11.13
N ALA A 148 11.24 -5.38 -11.51
CA ALA A 148 12.07 -4.87 -12.61
C ALA A 148 13.57 -4.98 -12.31
N ALA A 149 13.99 -4.71 -11.06
CA ALA A 149 15.37 -4.89 -10.63
C ALA A 149 15.81 -6.35 -10.65
N ARG A 150 14.93 -7.25 -10.18
CA ARG A 150 15.17 -8.69 -10.24
C ARG A 150 15.34 -9.16 -11.69
N ASP A 151 14.46 -8.72 -12.58
CA ASP A 151 14.44 -9.21 -13.98
C ASP A 151 15.67 -8.76 -14.79
N GLU A 152 16.47 -7.81 -14.29
CA GLU A 152 17.78 -7.43 -14.85
C GLU A 152 18.93 -8.37 -14.42
N GLY A 153 18.77 -9.19 -13.37
CA GLY A 153 19.83 -10.04 -12.83
C GLY A 153 19.95 -11.40 -13.52
N ALA A 154 21.17 -11.83 -13.85
CA ALA A 154 21.42 -13.07 -14.57
C ALA A 154 21.32 -14.33 -13.68
N ASP A 155 21.59 -14.20 -12.38
CA ASP A 155 21.56 -15.29 -11.40
C ASP A 155 21.04 -14.83 -10.03
N PRO A 156 20.76 -15.74 -9.08
CA PRO A 156 20.28 -15.39 -7.75
C PRO A 156 21.14 -14.39 -6.97
N VAL A 157 22.46 -14.37 -7.19
CA VAL A 157 23.37 -13.43 -6.51
C VAL A 157 23.09 -12.02 -7.02
N GLU A 158 23.08 -11.84 -8.34
CA GLU A 158 22.78 -10.56 -8.96
C GLU A 158 21.35 -10.11 -8.66
N ARG A 159 20.37 -11.01 -8.78
CA ARG A 159 18.96 -10.69 -8.51
C ARG A 159 18.73 -10.20 -7.09
N VAL A 160 19.29 -10.90 -6.09
CA VAL A 160 19.22 -10.45 -4.70
C VAL A 160 19.88 -9.08 -4.53
N ALA A 161 21.07 -8.88 -5.10
CA ALA A 161 21.78 -7.60 -5.01
C ALA A 161 20.94 -6.44 -5.58
N LEU A 162 20.37 -6.62 -6.77
CA LEU A 162 19.54 -5.62 -7.45
C LEU A 162 18.22 -5.36 -6.71
N MET A 163 17.57 -6.40 -6.17
CA MET A 163 16.37 -6.24 -5.35
C MET A 163 16.65 -5.46 -4.06
N VAL A 164 17.79 -5.72 -3.41
CA VAL A 164 18.22 -4.98 -2.21
C VAL A 164 18.55 -3.53 -2.55
N GLU A 165 19.21 -3.29 -3.68
CA GLU A 165 19.45 -1.94 -4.20
C GLU A 165 18.12 -1.20 -4.42
N ALA A 166 17.14 -1.83 -5.09
CA ALA A 166 15.82 -1.24 -5.34
C ALA A 166 15.08 -0.89 -4.03
N LEU A 167 15.10 -1.81 -3.06
CA LEU A 167 14.54 -1.58 -1.73
C LEU A 167 15.24 -0.42 -1.02
N ALA A 168 16.57 -0.39 -1.01
CA ALA A 168 17.34 0.65 -0.36
C ALA A 168 17.10 2.03 -0.98
N LEU A 169 17.19 2.14 -2.30
CA LEU A 169 16.92 3.37 -3.05
C LEU A 169 15.51 3.88 -2.78
N PHE A 170 14.49 3.01 -2.78
CA PHE A 170 13.13 3.41 -2.46
C PHE A 170 13.04 4.03 -1.05
N HIS A 171 13.61 3.37 -0.04
CA HIS A 171 13.52 3.85 1.35
C HIS A 171 14.28 5.16 1.60
N MET A 172 15.26 5.51 0.74
CA MET A 172 15.97 6.80 0.78
C MET A 172 15.27 7.88 -0.05
N HIS A 173 14.88 7.60 -1.29
CA HIS A 173 14.24 8.60 -2.17
C HIS A 173 12.76 8.86 -1.84
N ARG A 174 12.04 7.87 -1.32
CA ARG A 174 10.64 7.99 -0.85
C ARG A 174 10.55 8.03 0.66
N ARG A 175 11.59 8.57 1.33
CA ARG A 175 11.79 8.51 2.78
C ARG A 175 10.56 8.84 3.63
N LYS A 176 9.79 9.89 3.30
CA LYS A 176 8.58 10.24 4.06
C LYS A 176 7.49 9.16 4.01
N LEU A 177 7.23 8.62 2.82
CA LEU A 177 6.27 7.52 2.63
C LEU A 177 6.78 6.25 3.32
N ALA A 178 8.05 5.93 3.14
CA ALA A 178 8.71 4.80 3.76
C ALA A 178 8.66 4.86 5.30
N LEU A 179 8.88 6.04 5.88
CA LEU A 179 8.81 6.26 7.33
C LEU A 179 7.39 6.00 7.85
N ILE A 180 6.36 6.55 7.20
CA ILE A 180 4.95 6.28 7.55
C ILE A 180 4.68 4.78 7.50
N GLY A 181 5.17 4.10 6.46
CA GLY A 181 5.04 2.66 6.34
C GLY A 181 5.74 1.90 7.47
N ALA A 182 6.91 2.35 7.93
CA ALA A 182 7.63 1.72 9.03
C ALA A 182 6.95 1.96 10.39
N SER A 183 6.44 3.17 10.66
CA SER A 183 5.97 3.58 11.99
C SER A 183 4.48 3.40 12.26
N GLU A 184 3.63 3.46 11.22
CA GLU A 184 2.17 3.60 11.39
C GLU A 184 1.37 2.31 11.11
N MET A 185 2.03 1.16 10.92
CA MET A 185 1.33 -0.13 10.69
C MET A 185 0.30 -0.45 11.79
N ARG A 186 0.62 -0.09 13.03
CA ARG A 186 -0.27 -0.26 14.21
C ARG A 186 -1.49 0.66 14.22
N SER A 187 -1.54 1.65 13.34
CA SER A 187 -2.61 2.65 13.28
C SER A 187 -3.67 2.31 12.24
N PHE A 188 -3.43 1.34 11.37
CA PHE A 188 -4.43 0.82 10.45
C PHE A 188 -5.58 0.12 11.16
N GLU A 189 -6.77 0.28 10.59
CA GLU A 189 -7.91 -0.60 10.86
C GLU A 189 -7.59 -2.07 10.51
N PRO A 190 -8.17 -3.07 11.19
CA PRO A 190 -7.76 -4.47 11.08
C PRO A 190 -7.76 -5.03 9.65
N ALA A 191 -8.76 -4.69 8.83
CA ALA A 191 -8.85 -5.16 7.45
C ALA A 191 -7.69 -4.60 6.59
N ASN A 192 -7.45 -3.29 6.66
CA ASN A 192 -6.36 -2.65 5.94
C ASN A 192 -4.99 -3.10 6.45
N ARG A 193 -4.84 -3.31 7.76
CA ARG A 193 -3.59 -3.84 8.33
C ARG A 193 -3.27 -5.21 7.75
N ARG A 194 -4.24 -6.12 7.72
CA ARG A 194 -4.07 -7.46 7.11
C ARG A 194 -3.68 -7.37 5.65
N ARG A 195 -4.37 -6.54 4.86
CA ARG A 195 -4.06 -6.33 3.43
C ARG A 195 -2.65 -5.81 3.21
N ILE A 196 -2.24 -4.75 3.91
CA ILE A 196 -0.89 -4.18 3.76
C ILE A 196 0.18 -5.15 4.26
N SER A 197 -0.08 -5.89 5.34
CA SER A 197 0.82 -6.94 5.80
C SER A 197 0.99 -8.06 4.77
N ALA A 198 -0.10 -8.48 4.10
CA ALA A 198 -0.01 -9.47 3.02
C ALA A 198 0.85 -8.96 1.87
N LEU A 199 0.62 -7.73 1.39
CA LEU A 199 1.43 -7.11 0.34
C LEU A 199 2.92 -7.05 0.69
N ARG A 200 3.26 -6.74 1.95
CA ARG A 200 4.67 -6.75 2.40
C ARG A 200 5.26 -8.15 2.43
N ASN A 201 4.48 -9.13 2.86
CA ASN A 201 4.90 -10.52 2.84
C ASN A 201 5.13 -11.00 1.39
N ASP A 202 4.25 -10.64 0.45
CA ASP A 202 4.41 -10.99 -0.96
C ASP A 202 5.70 -10.40 -1.54
N LEU A 203 6.02 -9.13 -1.22
CA LEU A 203 7.28 -8.52 -1.63
C LEU A 203 8.49 -9.22 -0.99
N GLN A 204 8.40 -9.62 0.29
CA GLN A 204 9.45 -10.39 0.96
C GLN A 204 9.61 -11.78 0.33
N HIS A 205 8.51 -12.44 -0.05
CA HIS A 205 8.54 -13.77 -0.66
C HIS A 205 9.24 -13.76 -2.03
N LEU A 206 9.19 -12.66 -2.78
CA LEU A 206 10.01 -12.53 -3.99
C LEU A 206 11.50 -12.65 -3.65
N LEU A 207 11.95 -12.00 -2.57
CA LEU A 207 13.33 -12.07 -2.13
C LEU A 207 13.68 -13.45 -1.56
N ASP A 208 12.77 -14.03 -0.77
CA ASP A 208 12.95 -15.37 -0.19
C ASP A 208 13.08 -16.44 -1.31
N ALA A 209 12.37 -16.28 -2.43
CA ALA A 209 12.46 -17.19 -3.58
C ALA A 209 13.84 -17.14 -4.25
N GLU A 210 14.41 -15.96 -4.48
CA GLU A 210 15.76 -15.85 -5.06
C GLU A 210 16.83 -16.35 -4.08
N ILE A 211 16.66 -16.13 -2.78
CA ILE A 211 17.54 -16.68 -1.76
C ILE A 211 17.49 -18.22 -1.80
N ALA A 212 16.30 -18.81 -1.85
CA ALA A 212 16.14 -20.26 -1.93
C ALA A 212 16.78 -20.84 -3.19
N GLU A 213 16.57 -20.24 -4.36
CA GLU A 213 17.23 -20.67 -5.61
C GLU A 213 18.77 -20.61 -5.48
N GLY A 214 19.31 -19.55 -4.87
CA GLY A 214 20.74 -19.42 -4.64
C GLY A 214 21.31 -20.46 -3.68
N VAL A 215 20.54 -20.90 -2.68
CA VAL A 215 20.91 -22.01 -1.79
C VAL A 215 20.91 -23.35 -2.54
N ASP A 216 19.85 -23.62 -3.30
CA ASP A 216 19.72 -24.85 -4.10
C ASP A 216 20.86 -24.98 -5.12
N ARG A 217 21.32 -23.85 -5.67
CA ARG A 217 22.46 -23.77 -6.60
C ARG A 217 23.83 -23.71 -5.91
N GLY A 218 23.87 -23.72 -4.58
CA GLY A 218 25.12 -23.66 -3.79
C GLY A 218 25.86 -22.32 -3.86
N LEU A 219 25.19 -21.26 -4.30
CA LEU A 219 25.71 -19.89 -4.41
C LEU A 219 25.69 -19.15 -3.06
N PHE A 220 24.69 -19.47 -2.23
CA PHE A 220 24.57 -18.98 -0.85
C PHE A 220 24.83 -20.10 0.16
N ALA A 221 25.40 -19.74 1.31
CA ALA A 221 25.69 -20.67 2.40
C ALA A 221 24.65 -20.63 3.53
N THR A 222 23.72 -19.66 3.52
CA THR A 222 22.70 -19.51 4.56
C THR A 222 21.50 -20.42 4.31
N ASP A 223 21.01 -21.11 5.34
CA ASP A 223 19.72 -21.84 5.35
C ASP A 223 18.67 -21.11 6.22
N SER A 224 18.85 -19.80 6.42
CA SER A 224 17.99 -19.06 7.33
C SER A 224 16.68 -18.68 6.67
N ARG A 225 15.59 -19.32 7.10
CA ARG A 225 14.19 -18.91 6.83
C ARG A 225 13.86 -17.45 7.20
N HIS A 226 14.77 -16.74 7.86
CA HIS A 226 14.61 -15.35 8.28
C HIS A 226 15.49 -14.37 7.49
N ALA A 227 16.31 -14.85 6.55
CA ALA A 227 17.26 -14.00 5.82
C ALA A 227 16.56 -12.86 5.05
N GLY A 228 15.54 -13.16 4.24
CA GLY A 228 14.82 -12.13 3.50
C GLY A 228 14.10 -11.12 4.41
N ARG A 229 13.61 -11.56 5.58
CA ARG A 229 13.08 -10.65 6.60
C ARG A 229 14.15 -9.71 7.17
N ALA A 230 15.33 -10.25 7.51
CA ALA A 230 16.44 -9.45 8.04
C ALA A 230 16.89 -8.40 7.00
N ILE A 231 17.05 -8.82 5.75
CA ILE A 231 17.42 -7.96 4.61
C ILE A 231 16.35 -6.87 4.39
N SER A 232 15.07 -7.24 4.34
CA SER A 232 13.97 -6.27 4.17
C SER A 232 13.91 -5.27 5.33
N THR A 233 14.18 -5.72 6.55
CA THR A 233 14.17 -4.88 7.75
C THR A 233 15.31 -3.87 7.75
N MET A 234 16.52 -4.27 7.37
CA MET A 234 17.63 -3.32 7.26
C MET A 234 17.33 -2.24 6.21
N CYS A 235 16.79 -2.60 5.03
CA CYS A 235 16.41 -1.63 4.01
C CYS A 235 15.30 -0.69 4.52
N THR A 236 14.30 -1.22 5.24
CA THR A 236 13.24 -0.41 5.84
C THR A 236 13.78 0.65 6.79
N SER A 237 14.83 0.29 7.53
CA SER A 237 15.44 1.14 8.55
C SER A 237 16.16 2.37 7.96
N LEU A 238 16.55 2.33 6.67
CA LEU A 238 17.13 3.49 5.96
C LEU A 238 16.24 4.73 6.04
N SER A 239 14.91 4.54 6.02
CA SER A 239 13.95 5.65 6.09
C SER A 239 14.05 6.47 7.39
N GLN A 240 14.59 5.87 8.46
CA GLN A 240 14.67 6.48 9.78
C GLN A 240 15.93 7.33 9.97
N TRP A 241 17.05 6.92 9.38
CA TRP A 241 18.35 7.53 9.66
C TRP A 241 19.00 8.23 8.44
N TYR A 242 18.63 7.88 7.21
CA TYR A 242 19.20 8.52 6.01
C TYR A 242 18.90 10.03 5.96
N ARG A 243 19.89 10.81 5.50
CA ARG A 243 19.82 12.27 5.35
C ARG A 243 20.37 12.65 3.97
N ASP A 244 19.63 13.49 3.24
CA ASP A 244 20.02 13.95 1.89
C ASP A 244 21.36 14.72 1.89
N ASN A 245 21.66 15.44 2.98
CA ASN A 245 22.91 16.19 3.17
C ASN A 245 24.02 15.37 3.87
N GLY A 246 23.92 14.03 3.84
CA GLY A 246 24.92 13.14 4.41
C GLY A 246 26.18 13.00 3.54
N HIS A 247 27.19 12.29 4.05
CA HIS A 247 28.46 12.07 3.37
C HIS A 247 28.41 11.04 2.21
N SER A 248 27.33 10.28 2.10
CA SER A 248 27.17 9.21 1.10
C SER A 248 25.90 9.41 0.29
N SER A 249 25.99 9.22 -1.02
CA SER A 249 24.82 9.24 -1.91
C SER A 249 23.91 8.02 -1.68
N PRO A 250 22.61 8.09 -2.03
CA PRO A 250 21.71 6.94 -2.01
C PRO A 250 22.27 5.74 -2.76
N GLU A 251 22.87 5.95 -3.92
CA GLU A 251 23.41 4.88 -4.78
C GLU A 251 24.54 4.15 -4.07
N ARG A 252 25.47 4.88 -3.46
CA ARG A 252 26.57 4.28 -2.70
C ARG A 252 26.06 3.47 -1.51
N ILE A 253 25.10 4.00 -0.76
CA ILE A 253 24.50 3.29 0.38
C ILE A 253 23.76 2.04 -0.10
N ALA A 254 23.03 2.12 -1.21
CA ALA A 254 22.32 0.99 -1.79
C ALA A 254 23.27 -0.13 -2.24
N THR A 255 24.40 0.22 -2.88
CA THR A 255 25.48 -0.73 -3.20
C THR A 255 26.05 -1.39 -1.94
N ASP A 256 26.32 -0.61 -0.89
CA ASP A 256 26.82 -1.16 0.38
C ASP A 256 25.80 -2.10 1.03
N TYR A 257 24.50 -1.76 0.98
CA TYR A 257 23.42 -2.60 1.50
C TYR A 257 23.27 -3.92 0.72
N ALA A 258 23.42 -3.89 -0.61
CA ALA A 258 23.47 -5.10 -1.42
C ALA A 258 24.66 -5.99 -1.01
N ARG A 259 25.85 -5.40 -0.81
CA ARG A 259 27.03 -6.14 -0.31
C ARG A 259 26.79 -6.74 1.08
N PHE A 260 26.15 -6.00 2.00
CA PHE A 260 25.82 -6.52 3.32
C PHE A 260 24.82 -7.67 3.26
N ALA A 261 23.81 -7.59 2.39
CA ALA A 261 22.88 -8.69 2.14
C ALA A 261 23.63 -9.94 1.64
N LEU A 262 24.47 -9.79 0.62
CA LEU A 262 25.25 -10.92 0.09
C LEU A 262 26.22 -11.52 1.12
N GLY A 263 26.84 -10.67 1.95
CA GLY A 263 27.65 -11.10 3.08
C GLY A 263 26.85 -11.89 4.12
N LEU A 264 25.64 -11.43 4.47
CA LEU A 264 24.71 -12.13 5.37
C LEU A 264 24.29 -13.50 4.80
N LEU A 265 24.11 -13.60 3.49
CA LEU A 265 23.76 -14.85 2.81
C LEU A 265 24.96 -15.81 2.66
N GLY A 266 26.17 -15.36 2.97
CA GLY A 266 27.40 -16.12 2.76
C GLY A 266 27.66 -16.40 1.28
N SER A 267 27.42 -15.40 0.42
CA SER A 267 27.66 -15.53 -1.03
C SER A 267 29.11 -15.92 -1.30
N ARG A 268 29.31 -16.98 -2.08
CA ARG A 268 30.63 -17.54 -2.39
C ARG A 268 31.30 -16.86 -3.59
N VAL A 269 30.59 -15.96 -4.26
CA VAL A 269 31.12 -15.16 -5.37
C VAL A 269 31.72 -13.89 -4.77
N GLN A 270 33.03 -13.93 -4.50
CA GLN A 270 33.83 -12.74 -4.17
C GLN A 270 34.09 -11.98 -5.48
N ASN A 271 33.24 -11.00 -5.81
CA ASN A 271 33.54 -9.75 -6.52
C ASN A 271 32.29 -9.24 -7.28
N ILE A 272 31.57 -8.29 -6.67
CA ILE A 272 30.74 -7.27 -7.36
C ILE A 272 31.11 -5.92 -6.75
#